data_AF-A0A2P4Y2K4-F1
#
_entry.id   AF-A0A2P4Y2K4-F1
#
_cell.length_a   1.000
_cell.length_b   1.000
_cell.length_c   1.000
_cell.angle_alpha   90.00
_cell.angle_beta   90.00
_cell.angle_gamma   90.00
#
_symmetry.space_group_name_H-M   'P 1'
#
loop_
_entity.id
_entity.type
_entity.pdbx_description
1 polymer ?
#
loop_
_entity_poly.entity_id
_entity_poly.type
_entity_poly.pdbx_seq_one_letter_code
_entity_poly.pdbx_strand_id
1 'polypeptide(L)'
;MEHNKMRADTSAPVGFWGPPTSTIDWCELNYEHSNYVAEFWNTISNSLFVLLGLYGLYRSIKLGFEPRFHLQFIGVMVTGFGSAMFHGTLQYVYQQCDETPMVWAMLVWIYIVYNNEIEQIPIKNAGNYVIAFLTTMGVVFTVIHAIYRFTTVFQVFFGLLAVFTCARMCMHYAEVKDPRARAVARSYVTSALIGFGFWLLDYHYCHTLRGLPVNPQGHAWWHIFMGISSYHGPIFMQYVRMEQLQKKVRIHDACLGIQTIIIENGSVKPKQIMRSSVGFWGPPTSTIDWCETNYEHSYYIAEFWNTISNSLFVLLGLYGFGSAMFHGTLQHVYQQCDETPMVWSILAWIYIVYNNEIEQIPIKHASSYVIAFLTIIGVIFTVVHAIYRFTTVFQVFFGILAVLGAGRLCMHYAEVKDPRARAVARSYVTSSLIGFVFWIMDYHYCHIVRGLPVNPQGHAWWHVFMGISTYHGPIFMQYVRMEQLKKKVRIYDTCVGIQTIVVEDNGPDSPKKPKQL
;
A
#
# COMPACT_ATOMS: atom_id res chain seq x y z
N MET A 1 28.67 -21.26 41.97
CA MET A 1 27.62 -20.39 42.51
C MET A 1 26.95 -19.72 41.32
N GLU A 2 25.65 -19.93 41.21
CA GLU A 2 24.84 -19.79 40.00
C GLU A 2 24.78 -18.36 39.45
N HIS A 3 24.99 -18.23 38.15
CA HIS A 3 24.54 -17.07 37.38
C HIS A 3 23.01 -17.07 37.36
N ASN A 4 22.42 -16.13 38.09
CA ASN A 4 20.99 -15.82 38.06
C ASN A 4 20.57 -15.47 36.61
N LYS A 5 20.03 -16.46 35.90
CA LYS A 5 19.03 -16.24 34.84
C LYS A 5 17.79 -15.68 35.52
N MET A 6 17.75 -14.36 35.73
CA MET A 6 16.51 -13.68 36.08
C MET A 6 15.55 -13.83 34.89
N ARG A 7 14.42 -14.48 35.17
CA ARG A 7 13.28 -14.66 34.28
C ARG A 7 12.97 -13.34 33.57
N ALA A 8 12.94 -13.37 32.24
CA ALA A 8 12.16 -12.41 31.48
C ALA A 8 10.74 -12.44 32.05
N ASP A 9 10.24 -11.28 32.45
CA ASP A 9 8.90 -11.13 32.98
C ASP A 9 7.90 -11.62 31.91
N THR A 10 7.28 -12.77 32.15
CA THR A 10 6.39 -13.47 31.21
C THR A 10 4.98 -12.88 31.19
N SER A 11 4.85 -11.55 31.20
CA SER A 11 3.53 -10.89 31.22
C SER A 11 3.46 -9.58 30.44
N ALA A 12 4.19 -9.46 29.33
CA ALA A 12 3.85 -8.42 28.36
C ALA A 12 2.37 -8.60 27.94
N PRO A 13 1.51 -7.58 28.06
CA PRO A 13 0.11 -7.69 27.67
C PRO A 13 0.02 -8.15 26.22
N VAL A 14 -0.69 -9.24 25.95
CA VAL A 14 -1.02 -9.63 24.58
C VAL A 14 -2.09 -8.65 24.11
N GLY A 15 -1.67 -7.66 23.33
CA GLY A 15 -2.59 -6.68 22.75
C GLY A 15 -3.39 -7.24 21.57
N PHE A 16 -4.19 -6.38 20.94
CA PHE A 16 -5.14 -6.76 19.89
C PHE A 16 -4.53 -7.57 18.73
N TRP A 17 -3.29 -7.27 18.33
CA TRP A 17 -2.62 -7.90 17.17
C TRP A 17 -1.92 -9.23 17.50
N GLY A 18 -2.03 -9.70 18.74
CA GLY A 18 -1.35 -10.91 19.20
C GLY A 18 0.10 -10.65 19.63
N PRO A 19 0.89 -11.72 19.88
CA PRO A 19 2.28 -11.57 20.30
C PRO A 19 3.15 -10.96 19.17
N PRO A 20 4.17 -10.16 19.52
CA PRO A 20 5.15 -9.65 18.54
C PRO A 20 5.80 -10.79 17.75
N THR A 21 5.91 -10.61 16.43
CA THR A 21 6.61 -11.55 15.53
C THR A 21 7.79 -10.89 14.80
N SER A 22 7.98 -9.59 15.00
CA SER A 22 9.13 -8.84 14.49
C SER A 22 10.46 -9.33 15.06
N THR A 23 11.54 -9.05 14.35
CA THR A 23 12.90 -9.40 14.79
C THR A 23 13.48 -8.39 15.78
N ILE A 24 12.84 -7.23 15.90
CA ILE A 24 13.21 -6.15 16.81
C ILE A 24 11.97 -5.58 17.50
N ASP A 25 12.16 -5.17 18.76
CA ASP A 25 11.19 -4.55 19.66
C ASP A 25 11.91 -3.35 20.30
N TRP A 26 11.31 -2.15 20.29
CA TRP A 26 11.99 -0.93 20.69
C TRP A 26 11.82 -0.64 22.18
N CYS A 27 12.36 0.48 22.63
CA CYS A 27 12.38 0.78 24.04
C CYS A 27 11.05 1.26 24.63
N GLU A 28 10.10 1.67 23.80
CA GLU A 28 8.74 1.97 24.25
C GLU A 28 8.09 0.72 24.88
N LEU A 29 7.17 0.89 25.83
CA LEU A 29 6.45 -0.24 26.43
C LEU A 29 5.25 -0.62 25.58
N ASN A 30 5.15 -1.91 25.26
CA ASN A 30 4.12 -2.44 24.39
C ASN A 30 2.73 -2.36 25.04
N TYR A 31 1.79 -1.76 24.32
CA TYR A 31 0.38 -1.57 24.67
C TYR A 31 0.16 -0.74 25.95
N GLU A 32 1.12 0.11 26.34
CA GLU A 32 1.02 0.96 27.55
C GLU A 32 -0.15 1.95 27.47
N HIS A 33 -0.32 2.59 26.32
CA HIS A 33 -1.32 3.65 26.12
C HIS A 33 -2.60 3.19 25.41
N SER A 34 -2.57 2.06 24.72
CA SER A 34 -3.71 1.53 23.96
C SER A 34 -3.59 0.02 23.75
N ASN A 35 -4.70 -0.70 23.83
CA ASN A 35 -4.75 -2.13 23.48
C ASN A 35 -4.65 -2.38 21.96
N TYR A 36 -4.81 -1.34 21.13
CA TYR A 36 -4.82 -1.45 19.66
C TYR A 36 -3.50 -1.06 19.00
N VAL A 37 -2.63 -0.33 19.72
CA VAL A 37 -1.37 0.22 19.21
C VAL A 37 -0.26 -0.21 20.15
N ALA A 38 0.69 -1.01 19.67
CA ALA A 38 1.75 -1.58 20.49
C ALA A 38 2.69 -0.48 21.02
N GLU A 39 3.37 0.27 20.16
CA GLU A 39 4.24 1.38 20.57
C GLU A 39 3.58 2.70 20.16
N PHE A 40 2.84 3.32 21.08
CA PHE A 40 1.97 4.46 20.78
C PHE A 40 2.73 5.68 20.26
N TRP A 41 3.80 6.10 20.95
CA TRP A 41 4.61 7.27 20.59
C TRP A 41 5.41 7.03 19.31
N ASN A 42 5.99 5.84 19.14
CA ASN A 42 6.65 5.43 17.91
C ASN A 42 5.66 5.39 16.72
N THR A 43 4.42 4.97 16.94
CA THR A 43 3.38 4.97 15.90
C THR A 43 2.96 6.39 15.51
N ILE A 44 2.57 7.24 16.47
CA ILE A 44 2.03 8.58 16.17
C ILE A 44 3.09 9.55 15.62
N SER A 45 4.35 9.42 16.05
CA SER A 45 5.45 10.27 15.59
C SER A 45 5.69 10.16 14.08
N ASN A 46 5.31 9.04 13.45
CA ASN A 46 5.35 8.86 12.01
C ASN A 46 4.38 9.74 11.20
N SER A 47 3.39 10.36 11.86
CA SER A 47 2.49 11.32 11.20
C SER A 47 3.24 12.47 10.52
N LEU A 48 4.40 12.87 11.07
CA LEU A 48 5.19 13.95 10.49
C LEU A 48 5.79 13.60 9.12
N PHE A 49 6.24 12.35 8.93
CA PHE A 49 6.68 11.85 7.62
C PHE A 49 5.55 11.98 6.58
N VAL A 50 4.34 11.57 6.95
CA VAL A 50 3.18 11.58 6.06
C VAL A 50 2.75 13.01 5.73
N LEU A 51 2.65 13.89 6.73
CA LEU A 51 2.21 15.27 6.54
C LEU A 51 3.22 16.10 5.73
N LEU A 52 4.51 16.00 6.05
CA LEU A 52 5.57 16.71 5.30
C LEU A 52 5.76 16.12 3.91
N GLY A 53 5.68 14.80 3.77
CA GLY A 53 5.71 14.12 2.47
C GLY A 53 4.56 14.58 1.57
N LEU A 54 3.32 14.63 2.09
CA LEU A 54 2.15 15.09 1.36
C LEU A 54 2.29 16.57 0.95
N TYR A 55 2.73 17.42 1.88
CA TYR A 55 2.96 18.84 1.61
C TYR A 55 4.05 19.04 0.54
N GLY A 56 5.17 18.34 0.65
CA GLY A 56 6.26 18.36 -0.31
C GLY A 56 5.83 17.87 -1.69
N LEU A 57 5.08 16.78 -1.76
CA LEU A 57 4.52 16.23 -3.01
C LEU A 57 3.58 17.24 -3.68
N TYR A 58 2.62 17.79 -2.94
CA TYR A 58 1.70 18.81 -3.45
C TYR A 58 2.44 20.01 -4.04
N ARG A 59 3.45 20.52 -3.33
CA ARG A 59 4.27 21.66 -3.77
C ARG A 59 5.10 21.31 -4.99
N SER A 60 5.76 20.15 -4.99
CA SER A 60 6.57 19.68 -6.10
C SER A 60 5.75 19.59 -7.39
N ILE A 61 4.54 19.01 -7.32
CA ILE A 61 3.62 18.91 -8.46
C ILE A 61 3.19 20.30 -8.93
N LYS A 62 2.75 21.16 -7.99
CA LYS A 62 2.26 22.51 -8.30
C LYS A 62 3.34 23.39 -8.96
N LEU A 63 4.61 23.18 -8.58
CA LEU A 63 5.75 23.90 -9.15
C LEU A 63 6.30 23.25 -10.43
N GLY A 64 5.75 22.10 -10.86
CA GLY A 64 6.13 21.42 -12.09
C GLY A 64 7.52 20.79 -12.05
N PHE A 65 7.94 20.28 -10.88
CA PHE A 65 9.20 19.53 -10.75
C PHE A 65 9.16 18.18 -11.47
N GLU A 66 10.32 17.62 -11.76
CA GLU A 66 10.44 16.33 -12.43
C GLU A 66 9.90 15.18 -11.54
N PRO A 67 9.34 14.11 -12.14
CA PRO A 67 8.72 13.01 -11.40
C PRO A 67 9.58 12.32 -10.35
N ARG A 68 10.91 12.35 -10.48
CA ARG A 68 11.84 11.86 -9.45
C ARG A 68 11.61 12.50 -8.08
N PHE A 69 11.30 13.81 -8.03
CA PHE A 69 11.04 14.50 -6.76
C PHE A 69 9.68 14.08 -6.16
N HIS A 70 8.69 13.80 -7.01
CA HIS A 70 7.41 13.26 -6.56
C HIS A 70 7.58 11.87 -5.98
N LEU A 71 8.32 11.01 -6.68
CA LEU A 71 8.61 9.66 -6.23
C LEU A 71 9.35 9.66 -4.88
N GLN A 72 10.24 10.62 -4.65
CA GLN A 72 10.90 10.79 -3.35
C GLN A 72 9.90 11.10 -2.23
N PHE A 73 9.03 12.08 -2.41
CA PHE A 73 8.02 12.42 -1.40
C PHE A 73 7.00 11.29 -1.18
N ILE A 74 6.63 10.57 -2.24
CA ILE A 74 5.82 9.34 -2.12
C ILE A 74 6.57 8.29 -1.30
N GLY A 75 7.86 8.06 -1.58
CA GLY A 75 8.70 7.13 -0.80
C GLY A 75 8.75 7.49 0.69
N VAL A 76 8.89 8.77 1.01
CA VAL A 76 8.83 9.29 2.39
C VAL A 76 7.50 8.98 3.06
N MET A 77 6.38 9.17 2.36
CA MET A 77 5.05 8.83 2.89
C MET A 77 4.88 7.32 3.09
N VAL A 78 5.32 6.50 2.13
CA VAL A 78 5.25 5.04 2.21
C VAL A 78 6.07 4.52 3.40
N THR A 79 7.28 5.05 3.62
CA THR A 79 8.07 4.78 4.82
C THR A 79 7.32 5.16 6.09
N GLY A 80 6.72 6.35 6.16
CA GLY A 80 5.96 6.79 7.34
C GLY A 80 4.75 5.89 7.65
N PHE A 81 3.98 5.49 6.64
CA PHE A 81 2.87 4.55 6.83
C PHE A 81 3.36 3.15 7.22
N GLY A 82 4.43 2.67 6.59
CA GLY A 82 5.08 1.40 6.91
C GLY A 82 5.54 1.33 8.36
N SER A 83 6.29 2.34 8.79
CA SER A 83 6.78 2.50 10.17
C SER A 83 5.62 2.57 11.16
N ALA A 84 4.58 3.37 10.89
CA ALA A 84 3.39 3.42 11.76
C ALA A 84 2.70 2.06 11.89
N MET A 85 2.56 1.29 10.80
CA MET A 85 1.99 -0.06 10.85
C MET A 85 2.90 -1.02 11.63
N PHE A 86 4.22 -0.91 11.48
CA PHE A 86 5.17 -1.72 12.22
C PHE A 86 5.07 -1.45 13.73
N HIS A 87 5.23 -0.22 14.17
CA HIS A 87 5.16 0.15 15.58
C HIS A 87 3.76 -0.07 16.17
N GLY A 88 2.71 0.00 15.36
CA GLY A 88 1.35 -0.27 15.82
C GLY A 88 1.09 -1.74 16.14
N THR A 89 1.85 -2.67 15.55
CA THR A 89 1.50 -4.11 15.54
C THR A 89 2.64 -5.04 15.99
N LEU A 90 3.90 -4.61 15.83
CA LEU A 90 5.12 -5.39 15.99
C LEU A 90 5.11 -6.73 15.24
N GLN A 91 4.50 -6.75 14.05
CA GLN A 91 4.48 -7.94 13.20
C GLN A 91 5.54 -7.85 12.10
N TYR A 92 6.13 -9.02 11.77
CA TYR A 92 7.15 -9.15 10.75
C TYR A 92 6.74 -8.55 9.39
N VAL A 93 5.50 -8.77 8.96
CA VAL A 93 5.00 -8.26 7.67
C VAL A 93 5.07 -6.74 7.61
N TYR A 94 4.75 -6.06 8.71
CA TYR A 94 4.78 -4.62 8.77
C TYR A 94 6.19 -4.07 9.02
N GLN A 95 7.06 -4.83 9.70
CA GLN A 95 8.50 -4.51 9.74
C GLN A 95 9.10 -4.47 8.32
N GLN A 96 8.71 -5.42 7.45
CA GLN A 96 9.10 -5.38 6.04
C GLN A 96 8.56 -4.12 5.34
N CYS A 97 7.33 -3.70 5.66
CA CYS A 97 6.73 -2.47 5.16
C CYS A 97 7.41 -1.20 5.66
N ASP A 98 8.19 -1.24 6.74
CA ASP A 98 9.00 -0.13 7.23
C ASP A 98 10.40 -0.11 6.59
N GLU A 99 11.17 -1.18 6.81
CA GLU A 99 12.59 -1.25 6.45
C GLU A 99 12.81 -1.26 4.93
N THR A 100 11.92 -1.90 4.15
CA THR A 100 12.09 -2.01 2.69
C THR A 100 11.85 -0.69 1.97
N PRO A 101 10.75 0.04 2.20
CA PRO A 101 10.56 1.36 1.59
C PRO A 101 11.65 2.37 1.92
N MET A 102 12.27 2.30 3.11
CA MET A 102 13.43 3.13 3.45
C MET A 102 14.57 2.96 2.44
N VAL A 103 14.90 1.71 2.07
CA VAL A 103 15.94 1.45 1.06
C VAL A 103 15.52 1.98 -0.30
N TRP A 104 14.30 1.69 -0.76
CA TRP A 104 13.80 2.21 -2.04
C TRP A 104 13.83 3.73 -2.12
N ALA A 105 13.44 4.43 -1.04
CA ALA A 105 13.52 5.88 -0.94
C ALA A 105 14.97 6.37 -1.04
N MET A 106 15.94 5.65 -0.46
CA MET A 106 17.36 5.97 -0.61
C MET A 106 17.89 5.75 -2.03
N LEU A 107 17.37 4.76 -2.77
CA LEU A 107 17.77 4.53 -4.17
C LEU A 107 17.25 5.64 -5.09
N VAL A 108 16.01 6.08 -4.88
CA VAL A 108 15.46 7.27 -5.55
C VAL A 108 16.28 8.50 -5.17
N TRP A 109 16.67 8.62 -3.90
CA TRP A 109 17.48 9.73 -3.42
C TRP A 109 18.87 9.78 -4.07
N ILE A 110 19.53 8.64 -4.24
CA ILE A 110 20.79 8.52 -5.00
C ILE A 110 20.61 9.05 -6.43
N TYR A 111 19.54 8.63 -7.11
CA TYR A 111 19.26 9.08 -8.48
C TYR A 111 19.05 10.60 -8.57
N ILE A 112 18.41 11.21 -7.57
CA ILE A 112 18.20 12.67 -7.51
C ILE A 112 19.52 13.40 -7.26
N VAL A 113 20.28 12.96 -6.26
CA VAL A 113 21.48 13.66 -5.78
C VAL A 113 22.65 13.57 -6.77
N TYR A 114 22.74 12.47 -7.53
CA TYR A 114 23.78 12.23 -8.55
C TYR A 114 23.32 12.53 -9.99
N ASN A 115 22.22 13.26 -10.18
CA ASN A 115 21.67 13.44 -11.51
C ASN A 115 22.65 14.06 -12.52
N ASN A 116 23.47 15.03 -12.10
CA ASN A 116 24.40 15.71 -13.00
C ASN A 116 25.48 14.76 -13.50
N GLU A 117 26.02 13.93 -12.60
CA GLU A 117 27.00 12.91 -12.94
C GLU A 117 26.42 11.89 -13.91
N ILE A 118 25.18 11.48 -13.67
CA ILE A 118 24.45 10.55 -14.55
C ILE A 118 24.26 11.15 -15.95
N GLU A 119 23.92 12.44 -16.04
CA GLU A 119 23.77 13.18 -17.31
C GLU A 119 25.11 13.35 -18.06
N GLN A 120 26.25 13.33 -17.36
CA GLN A 120 27.60 13.46 -17.94
C GLN A 120 28.20 12.14 -18.44
N ILE A 121 27.57 10.99 -18.15
CA ILE A 121 28.06 9.69 -18.63
C ILE A 121 28.00 9.67 -20.17
N PRO A 122 29.10 9.33 -20.89
CA PRO A 122 29.17 9.34 -22.35
C PRO A 122 28.47 8.11 -22.97
N ILE A 123 27.29 7.74 -22.46
CA ILE A 123 26.47 6.61 -22.92
C ILE A 123 25.07 7.14 -23.20
N LYS A 124 24.58 6.89 -24.42
CA LYS A 124 23.20 7.23 -24.79
C LYS A 124 22.22 6.54 -23.84
N ASN A 125 21.28 7.30 -23.27
CA ASN A 125 20.30 6.81 -22.29
C ASN A 125 20.90 6.29 -20.97
N ALA A 126 22.08 6.79 -20.54
CA ALA A 126 22.71 6.43 -19.26
C ALA A 126 21.73 6.46 -18.07
N GLY A 127 20.85 7.45 -18.00
CA GLY A 127 19.82 7.54 -16.97
C GLY A 127 18.91 6.31 -16.87
N ASN A 128 18.50 5.73 -18.00
CA ASN A 128 17.65 4.53 -18.00
C ASN A 128 18.41 3.30 -17.49
N TYR A 129 19.69 3.18 -17.83
CA TYR A 129 20.54 2.10 -17.32
C TYR A 129 20.76 2.23 -15.81
N VAL A 130 20.96 3.45 -15.31
CA VAL A 130 21.08 3.70 -13.86
C VAL A 130 19.77 3.40 -13.14
N ILE A 131 18.63 3.81 -13.69
CA ILE A 131 17.31 3.46 -13.13
C ILE A 131 17.14 1.94 -13.09
N ALA A 132 17.45 1.23 -14.17
CA ALA A 132 17.36 -0.23 -14.22
C ALA A 132 18.28 -0.91 -13.19
N PHE A 133 19.51 -0.41 -13.04
CA PHE A 133 20.48 -0.89 -12.07
C PHE A 133 19.98 -0.69 -10.62
N LEU A 134 19.56 0.53 -10.26
CA LEU A 134 19.04 0.84 -8.94
C LEU A 134 17.77 0.04 -8.63
N THR A 135 16.87 -0.10 -9.60
CA THR A 135 15.66 -0.92 -9.46
C THR A 135 16.01 -2.38 -9.21
N THR A 136 16.97 -2.93 -9.97
CA THR A 136 17.45 -4.32 -9.78
C THR A 136 18.02 -4.50 -8.38
N MET A 137 18.83 -3.56 -7.90
CA MET A 137 19.37 -3.59 -6.54
C MET A 137 18.27 -3.54 -5.48
N GLY A 138 17.24 -2.70 -5.67
CA GLY A 138 16.08 -2.63 -4.79
C GLY A 138 15.27 -3.94 -4.75
N VAL A 139 15.04 -4.57 -5.90
CA VAL A 139 14.36 -5.88 -5.98
C VAL A 139 15.17 -6.97 -5.29
N VAL A 140 16.47 -7.06 -5.57
CA VAL A 140 17.37 -8.04 -4.95
C VAL A 140 17.38 -7.87 -3.43
N PHE A 141 17.53 -6.64 -2.95
CA PHE A 141 17.45 -6.33 -1.52
C PHE A 141 16.10 -6.79 -0.94
N THR A 142 14.99 -6.42 -1.59
CA THR A 142 13.63 -6.76 -1.12
C THR A 142 13.43 -8.26 -0.98
N VAL A 143 13.81 -9.04 -2.00
CA VAL A 143 13.66 -10.51 -2.01
C VAL A 143 14.53 -11.15 -0.93
N ILE A 144 15.80 -10.78 -0.84
CA ILE A 144 16.72 -11.32 0.17
C ILE A 144 16.23 -10.95 1.57
N HIS A 145 15.83 -9.71 1.79
CA HIS A 145 15.33 -9.25 3.09
C HIS A 145 14.04 -9.97 3.50
N ALA A 146 13.12 -10.20 2.56
CA ALA A 146 11.88 -10.94 2.82
C ALA A 146 12.09 -12.44 3.14
N ILE A 147 13.17 -13.05 2.64
CA ILE A 147 13.49 -14.45 2.91
C ILE A 147 14.22 -14.57 4.25
N TYR A 148 15.23 -13.73 4.47
CA TYR A 148 16.20 -13.94 5.55
C TYR A 148 16.02 -13.04 6.77
N ARG A 149 15.32 -11.90 6.64
CA ARG A 149 14.88 -11.05 7.76
C ARG A 149 16.03 -10.49 8.61
N PHE A 150 17.07 -9.99 7.94
CA PHE A 150 18.31 -9.55 8.59
C PHE A 150 18.31 -8.05 8.93
N THR A 151 17.77 -7.67 10.09
CA THR A 151 17.72 -6.26 10.56
C THR A 151 19.10 -5.58 10.59
N THR A 152 20.15 -6.23 11.08
CA THR A 152 21.49 -5.63 11.14
C THR A 152 22.07 -5.36 9.74
N VAL A 153 21.86 -6.28 8.79
CA VAL A 153 22.34 -6.10 7.41
C VAL A 153 21.60 -4.94 6.75
N PHE A 154 20.28 -4.83 6.97
CA PHE A 154 19.50 -3.67 6.55
C PHE A 154 20.07 -2.37 7.13
N GLN A 155 20.29 -2.29 8.45
CA GLN A 155 20.78 -1.07 9.12
C GLN A 155 22.14 -0.63 8.56
N VAL A 156 23.08 -1.56 8.38
CA VAL A 156 24.39 -1.27 7.80
C VAL A 156 24.26 -0.81 6.34
N PHE A 157 23.46 -1.51 5.53
CA PHE A 157 23.25 -1.16 4.13
C PHE A 157 22.61 0.21 3.98
N PHE A 158 21.52 0.47 4.71
CA PHE A 158 20.86 1.77 4.76
C PHE A 158 21.81 2.88 5.21
N GLY A 159 22.59 2.64 6.27
CA GLY A 159 23.60 3.58 6.77
C GLY A 159 24.66 3.93 5.73
N LEU A 160 25.15 2.96 4.96
CA LEU A 160 26.11 3.20 3.86
C LEU A 160 25.49 4.07 2.75
N LEU A 161 24.25 3.81 2.35
CA LEU A 161 23.53 4.64 1.36
C LEU A 161 23.32 6.07 1.89
N ALA A 162 23.01 6.22 3.18
CA ALA A 162 22.82 7.52 3.82
C ALA A 162 24.12 8.32 3.86
N VAL A 163 25.25 7.71 4.23
CA VAL A 163 26.57 8.36 4.21
C VAL A 163 26.97 8.77 2.79
N PHE A 164 26.76 7.88 1.81
CA PHE A 164 27.09 8.14 0.41
C PHE A 164 26.32 9.36 -0.15
N THR A 165 25.00 9.39 0.06
CA THR A 165 24.16 10.53 -0.38
C THR A 165 24.44 11.80 0.42
N CYS A 166 24.74 11.71 1.72
CA CYS A 166 25.12 12.85 2.54
C CYS A 166 26.45 13.47 2.06
N ALA A 167 27.45 12.66 1.71
CA ALA A 167 28.70 13.14 1.17
C ALA A 167 28.47 13.97 -0.11
N ARG A 168 27.61 13.49 -1.01
CA ARG A 168 27.28 14.22 -2.24
C ARG A 168 26.44 15.48 -2.00
N MET A 169 25.54 15.45 -1.01
CA MET A 169 24.80 16.64 -0.56
C MET A 169 25.74 17.73 -0.03
N CYS A 170 26.81 17.35 0.69
CA CYS A 170 27.83 18.30 1.16
C CYS A 170 28.57 18.99 0.00
N MET A 171 28.78 18.29 -1.12
CA MET A 171 29.36 18.90 -2.33
C MET A 171 28.40 19.95 -2.93
N HIS A 172 27.11 19.62 -3.10
CA HIS A 172 26.11 20.60 -3.56
C HIS A 172 26.02 21.81 -2.62
N TYR A 173 26.09 21.58 -1.31
CA TYR A 173 26.12 22.65 -0.30
C TYR A 173 27.31 23.61 -0.46
N ALA A 174 28.48 23.12 -0.89
CA ALA A 174 29.66 23.94 -1.10
C ALA A 174 29.53 24.85 -2.34
N GLU A 175 28.74 24.44 -3.33
CA GLU A 175 28.49 25.19 -4.57
C GLU A 175 27.43 26.28 -4.39
N VAL A 176 26.42 26.04 -3.56
CA VAL A 176 25.29 26.97 -3.32
C VAL A 176 25.75 28.19 -2.51
N LYS A 177 25.40 29.38 -3.01
CA LYS A 177 25.74 30.67 -2.35
C LYS A 177 24.62 31.24 -1.49
N ASP A 178 23.35 30.93 -1.75
CA ASP A 178 22.22 31.45 -0.99
C ASP A 178 22.27 30.97 0.49
N PRO A 179 22.39 31.90 1.47
CA PRO A 179 22.41 31.56 2.88
C PRO A 179 21.17 30.80 3.36
N ARG A 180 19.99 31.06 2.77
CA ARG A 180 18.74 30.38 3.15
C ARG A 180 18.72 28.95 2.63
N ALA A 181 19.11 28.72 1.39
CA ALA A 181 19.24 27.36 0.84
C ALA A 181 20.28 26.54 1.62
N ARG A 182 21.40 27.16 2.01
CA ARG A 182 22.39 26.56 2.91
C ARG A 182 21.82 26.23 4.29
N ALA A 183 20.90 27.04 4.82
CA ALA A 183 20.22 26.73 6.09
C ALA A 183 19.34 25.47 5.98
N VAL A 184 18.61 25.30 4.86
CA VAL A 184 17.83 24.08 4.59
C VAL A 184 18.73 22.83 4.55
N ALA A 185 19.85 22.91 3.82
CA ALA A 185 20.83 21.81 3.77
C ALA A 185 21.44 21.49 5.15
N ARG A 186 21.75 22.51 5.96
CA ARG A 186 22.18 22.28 7.35
C ARG A 186 21.08 21.62 8.18
N SER A 187 19.83 22.01 7.99
CA SER A 187 18.69 21.39 8.69
C SER A 187 18.53 19.91 8.32
N TYR A 188 18.71 19.54 7.05
CA TYR A 188 18.77 18.14 6.60
C TYR A 188 19.81 17.33 7.40
N VAL A 189 21.07 17.78 7.40
CA VAL A 189 22.17 17.05 8.07
C VAL A 189 22.00 17.05 9.59
N THR A 190 21.72 18.20 10.19
CA THR A 190 21.60 18.32 11.66
C THR A 190 20.44 17.52 12.21
N SER A 191 19.27 17.54 11.54
CA SER A 191 18.13 16.71 11.95
C SER A 191 18.46 15.23 11.81
N ALA A 192 19.11 14.80 10.72
CA ALA A 192 19.53 13.41 10.57
C ALA A 192 20.48 12.95 11.69
N LEU A 193 21.46 13.78 12.08
CA LEU A 193 22.40 13.45 13.16
C LEU A 193 21.75 13.43 14.54
N ILE A 194 20.86 14.39 14.83
CA ILE A 194 20.12 14.42 16.10
C ILE A 194 19.22 13.19 16.19
N GLY A 195 18.47 12.88 15.12
CA GLY A 195 17.68 11.66 15.02
C GLY A 195 18.55 10.45 15.30
N PHE A 196 19.65 10.26 14.57
CA PHE A 196 20.54 9.12 14.73
C PHE A 196 21.08 8.98 16.16
N GLY A 197 21.36 10.11 16.84
CA GLY A 197 21.70 10.13 18.26
C GLY A 197 20.59 9.54 19.13
N PHE A 198 19.34 9.96 18.94
CA PHE A 198 18.19 9.40 19.65
C PHE A 198 17.97 7.91 19.36
N TRP A 199 18.15 7.49 18.11
CA TRP A 199 18.06 6.09 17.71
C TRP A 199 19.13 5.24 18.41
N LEU A 200 20.38 5.70 18.47
CA LEU A 200 21.46 5.02 19.18
C LEU A 200 21.19 4.92 20.69
N LEU A 201 20.65 5.99 21.29
CA LEU A 201 20.28 6.00 22.70
C LEU A 201 19.19 4.96 22.98
N ASP A 202 18.13 4.93 22.17
CA ASP A 202 17.04 3.97 22.30
C ASP A 202 17.52 2.52 22.13
N TYR A 203 18.33 2.27 21.10
CA TYR A 203 18.81 0.94 20.76
C TYR A 203 19.82 0.37 21.78
N HIS A 204 20.79 1.16 22.24
CA HIS A 204 21.88 0.67 23.11
C HIS A 204 21.64 0.86 24.60
N TYR A 205 20.86 1.87 25.00
CA TYR A 205 20.68 2.25 26.41
C TYR A 205 19.27 2.02 26.91
N CYS A 206 18.48 1.17 26.25
CA CYS A 206 17.07 0.99 26.58
C CYS A 206 16.82 0.65 28.06
N HIS A 207 17.61 -0.25 28.66
CA HIS A 207 17.46 -0.60 30.08
C HIS A 207 17.60 0.63 30.99
N THR A 208 18.51 1.54 30.66
CA THR A 208 18.70 2.80 31.39
C THR A 208 17.54 3.75 31.15
N LEU A 209 17.08 3.89 29.90
CA LEU A 209 15.98 4.80 29.53
C LEU A 209 14.65 4.39 30.15
N ARG A 210 14.34 3.09 30.21
CA ARG A 210 13.16 2.55 30.93
C ARG A 210 13.24 2.74 32.44
N GLY A 211 14.44 2.87 32.99
CA GLY A 211 14.64 3.13 34.43
C GLY A 211 14.44 4.59 34.84
N LEU A 212 14.26 5.50 33.89
CA LEU A 212 13.97 6.90 34.17
C LEU A 212 12.50 7.08 34.60
N PRO A 213 12.18 8.11 35.42
CA PRO A 213 10.79 8.39 35.81
C PRO A 213 9.83 8.64 34.62
N VAL A 214 10.37 9.08 33.49
CA VAL A 214 9.67 9.26 32.22
C VAL A 214 10.57 8.71 31.13
N ASN A 215 10.08 7.74 30.35
CA ASN A 215 10.80 7.25 29.17
C ASN A 215 10.86 8.39 28.14
N PRO A 216 12.05 8.82 27.69
CA PRO A 216 12.17 9.92 26.73
C PRO A 216 11.66 9.57 25.32
N GLN A 217 11.33 8.31 25.05
CA GLN A 217 10.86 7.81 23.75
C GLN A 217 11.84 8.18 22.63
N GLY A 218 13.09 7.73 22.77
CA GLY A 218 14.17 8.09 21.84
C GLY A 218 13.83 7.73 20.39
N HIS A 219 13.23 6.56 20.18
CA HIS A 219 12.84 6.13 18.84
C HIS A 219 11.73 7.01 18.22
N ALA A 220 10.79 7.52 19.01
CA ALA A 220 9.79 8.48 18.54
C ALA A 220 10.44 9.81 18.09
N TRP A 221 11.45 10.29 18.82
CA TRP A 221 12.23 11.47 18.38
C TRP A 221 13.02 11.21 17.10
N TRP A 222 13.57 9.99 16.93
CA TRP A 222 14.17 9.59 15.66
C TRP A 222 13.19 9.82 14.49
N HIS A 223 11.93 9.39 14.61
CA HIS A 223 10.93 9.63 13.56
C HIS A 223 10.71 11.11 13.26
N ILE A 224 10.59 11.94 14.30
CA ILE A 224 10.37 13.38 14.14
C ILE A 224 11.53 14.02 13.37
N PHE A 225 12.76 13.77 13.81
CA PHE A 225 13.93 14.39 13.20
C PHE A 225 14.23 13.83 11.80
N MET A 226 14.00 12.54 11.57
CA MET A 226 14.13 11.93 10.24
C MET A 226 13.02 12.38 9.29
N GLY A 227 11.80 12.66 9.78
CA GLY A 227 10.72 13.28 9.01
C GLY A 227 11.08 14.68 8.53
N ILE A 228 11.67 15.51 9.41
CA ILE A 228 12.17 16.84 9.03
C ILE A 228 13.30 16.74 8.00
N SER A 229 14.26 15.85 8.25
CA SER A 229 15.39 15.61 7.34
C SER A 229 14.91 15.19 5.95
N SER A 230 14.07 14.15 5.88
CA SER A 230 13.55 13.60 4.63
C SER A 230 12.67 14.57 3.83
N TYR A 231 12.16 15.62 4.46
CA TYR A 231 11.52 16.75 3.78
C TYR A 231 12.54 17.81 3.30
N HIS A 232 13.47 18.24 4.16
CA HIS A 232 14.43 19.30 3.80
C HIS A 232 15.46 18.88 2.75
N GLY A 233 15.85 17.60 2.69
CA GLY A 233 16.75 17.10 1.65
C GLY A 233 16.20 17.39 0.24
N PRO A 234 15.02 16.85 -0.12
CA PRO A 234 14.38 17.11 -1.41
C PRO A 234 14.15 18.60 -1.70
N ILE A 235 13.76 19.41 -0.71
CA ILE A 235 13.60 20.87 -0.91
C ILE A 235 14.93 21.53 -1.31
N PHE A 236 16.04 21.16 -0.66
CA PHE A 236 17.36 21.64 -1.03
C PHE A 236 17.74 21.21 -2.45
N MET A 237 17.52 19.94 -2.81
CA MET A 237 17.82 19.46 -4.16
C MET A 237 16.92 20.07 -5.24
N GLN A 238 15.67 20.41 -4.92
CA GLN A 238 14.80 21.18 -5.80
C GLN A 238 15.33 22.61 -6.02
N TYR A 239 15.85 23.26 -4.97
CA TYR A 239 16.54 24.56 -5.09
C TYR A 239 17.77 24.45 -5.99
N VAL A 240 18.66 23.49 -5.72
CA VAL A 240 19.87 23.22 -6.52
C VAL A 240 19.50 22.98 -7.99
N ARG A 241 18.43 22.20 -8.24
CA ARG A 241 17.95 21.94 -9.61
C ARG A 241 17.46 23.22 -10.31
N MET A 242 16.79 24.12 -9.60
CA MET A 242 16.36 25.39 -10.19
C MET A 242 17.56 26.29 -10.54
N GLU A 243 18.60 26.32 -9.71
CA GLU A 243 19.86 27.02 -10.04
C GLU A 243 20.53 26.42 -11.28
N GLN A 244 20.60 25.09 -11.38
CA GLN A 244 21.16 24.39 -12.55
C GLN A 244 20.38 24.71 -13.83
N LEU A 245 19.06 24.86 -13.74
CA LEU A 245 18.19 25.27 -14.83
C LEU A 245 18.19 26.79 -15.08
N GLN A 246 19.04 27.55 -14.38
CA GLN A 246 19.14 29.01 -14.45
C GLN A 246 17.80 29.73 -14.19
N LYS A 247 16.93 29.13 -13.36
CA LYS A 247 15.65 29.71 -12.95
C LYS A 247 15.81 30.44 -11.63
N LYS A 248 15.19 31.61 -11.51
CA LYS A 248 15.14 32.37 -10.26
C LYS A 248 14.29 31.62 -9.23
N VAL A 249 14.89 31.29 -8.10
CA VAL A 249 14.27 30.56 -6.99
C VAL A 249 14.64 31.23 -5.67
N ARG A 250 13.74 31.20 -4.69
CA ARG A 250 14.00 31.64 -3.32
C ARG A 250 13.46 30.64 -2.31
N ILE A 251 14.10 30.58 -1.14
CA ILE A 251 13.53 29.92 0.03
C ILE A 251 12.49 30.82 0.71
N HIS A 252 11.33 30.24 0.99
CA HIS A 252 10.21 30.87 1.66
C HIS A 252 9.83 30.07 2.90
N ASP A 253 9.59 30.77 4.00
CA ASP A 253 9.15 30.17 5.25
C ASP A 253 7.63 29.89 5.14
N ALA A 254 7.25 28.63 5.34
CA ALA A 254 5.86 28.21 5.43
C ALA A 254 5.41 28.19 6.91
N CYS A 255 4.22 27.65 7.16
CA CYS A 255 3.71 27.52 8.53
C CYS A 255 4.62 26.62 9.40
N LEU A 256 4.61 26.85 10.72
CA LEU A 256 5.31 26.04 11.72
C LEU A 256 6.84 25.95 11.54
N GLY A 257 7.46 26.95 10.92
CA GLY A 257 8.93 27.00 10.74
C GLY A 257 9.47 26.08 9.65
N ILE A 258 8.60 25.46 8.85
CA ILE A 258 8.97 24.60 7.72
C ILE A 258 9.39 25.48 6.53
N GLN A 259 10.54 25.20 5.93
CA GLN A 259 11.02 25.95 4.76
C GLN A 259 10.58 25.29 3.45
N THR A 260 10.29 26.09 2.44
CA THR A 260 9.92 25.62 1.10
C THR A 260 10.50 26.54 0.03
N ILE A 261 10.28 26.23 -1.23
CA ILE A 261 10.78 27.01 -2.37
C ILE A 261 9.66 27.71 -3.12
N ILE A 262 9.96 28.90 -3.64
CA ILE A 262 9.13 29.66 -4.58
C ILE A 262 9.99 30.02 -5.80
N ILE A 263 9.43 29.87 -6.99
CA ILE A 263 10.08 30.24 -8.25
C ILE A 263 9.65 31.66 -8.61
N GLU A 264 10.61 32.59 -8.66
CA GLU A 264 10.40 34.01 -8.93
C GLU A 264 10.53 34.30 -10.43
N ASN A 265 9.54 33.93 -11.24
CA ASN A 265 9.26 34.70 -12.45
C ASN A 265 7.90 34.34 -13.04
N GLY A 266 7.14 35.43 -13.25
CA GLY A 266 5.89 35.66 -13.96
C GLY A 266 5.07 34.45 -14.33
N SER A 267 3.85 34.38 -13.76
CA SER A 267 2.68 33.71 -14.36
C SER A 267 3.08 32.70 -15.42
N VAL A 268 3.64 31.57 -15.00
CA VAL A 268 3.37 30.36 -15.76
C VAL A 268 1.87 30.25 -15.60
N LYS A 269 1.10 30.83 -16.53
CA LYS A 269 -0.22 30.29 -16.87
C LYS A 269 0.06 28.80 -16.86
N PRO A 270 -0.50 28.03 -15.90
CA PRO A 270 -0.09 26.66 -15.63
C PRO A 270 0.07 26.06 -16.99
N LYS A 271 1.34 25.81 -17.39
CA LYS A 271 1.73 25.63 -18.81
C LYS A 271 0.61 24.78 -19.34
N GLN A 272 -0.33 25.35 -20.13
CA GLN A 272 -1.62 24.68 -20.35
C GLN A 272 -1.16 23.33 -20.81
N ILE A 273 -1.29 22.31 -19.94
CA ILE A 273 -0.58 21.06 -20.14
C ILE A 273 -1.17 20.70 -21.47
N MET A 274 -0.36 20.82 -22.52
CA MET A 274 -0.82 20.63 -23.88
C MET A 274 -1.21 19.18 -23.76
N ARG A 275 -2.53 18.95 -23.57
CA ARG A 275 -3.06 17.83 -22.77
C ARG A 275 -2.64 16.63 -23.56
N SER A 276 -1.47 16.15 -23.20
CA SER A 276 -0.81 15.08 -23.88
C SER A 276 -1.72 13.93 -23.50
N SER A 277 -2.35 13.30 -24.48
CA SER A 277 -3.05 12.03 -24.26
C SER A 277 -2.14 10.99 -23.59
N VAL A 278 -0.82 11.26 -23.59
CA VAL A 278 0.23 10.53 -22.90
C VAL A 278 0.54 11.20 -21.55
N GLY A 279 0.08 10.60 -20.45
CA GLY A 279 0.45 10.98 -19.09
C GLY A 279 1.77 10.37 -18.63
N PHE A 280 2.05 10.40 -17.32
CA PHE A 280 3.35 10.02 -16.75
C PHE A 280 3.85 8.62 -17.19
N TRP A 281 2.94 7.65 -17.32
CA TRP A 281 3.27 6.25 -17.63
C TRP A 281 3.50 5.96 -19.11
N GLY A 282 3.42 6.98 -19.98
CA GLY A 282 3.46 6.77 -21.42
C GLY A 282 2.07 6.53 -22.03
N PRO A 283 2.00 6.26 -23.35
CA PRO A 283 0.73 5.98 -24.01
C PRO A 283 0.10 4.70 -23.43
N PRO A 284 -1.25 4.60 -23.40
CA PRO A 284 -1.93 3.36 -23.05
C PRO A 284 -1.46 2.20 -23.92
N THR A 285 -1.07 1.10 -23.29
CA THR A 285 -0.70 -0.16 -23.98
C THR A 285 -1.68 -1.30 -23.68
N SER A 286 -2.65 -1.05 -22.80
CA SER A 286 -3.75 -1.96 -22.52
C SER A 286 -4.62 -2.18 -23.75
N THR A 287 -5.30 -3.32 -23.77
CA THR A 287 -6.24 -3.68 -24.84
C THR A 287 -7.61 -3.02 -24.66
N ILE A 288 -7.86 -2.44 -23.49
CA ILE A 288 -9.08 -1.71 -23.13
C ILE A 288 -8.73 -0.39 -22.42
N ASP A 289 -9.55 0.63 -22.69
CA ASP A 289 -9.51 1.99 -22.14
C ASP A 289 -10.97 2.38 -21.82
N TRP A 290 -11.27 2.74 -20.58
CA TRP A 290 -12.65 2.96 -20.12
C TRP A 290 -13.13 4.38 -20.42
N CYS A 291 -14.37 4.69 -20.02
CA CYS A 291 -14.98 5.96 -20.42
C CYS A 291 -14.43 7.18 -19.69
N GLU A 292 -13.81 6.99 -18.54
CA GLU A 292 -13.14 8.05 -17.81
C GLU A 292 -12.05 8.70 -18.68
N THR A 293 -11.92 10.02 -18.62
CA THR A 293 -10.93 10.74 -19.41
C THR A 293 -9.54 10.57 -18.80
N ASN A 294 -8.62 10.00 -19.57
CA ASN A 294 -7.25 9.77 -19.15
C ASN A 294 -6.52 11.05 -18.71
N TYR A 295 -5.91 10.98 -17.53
CA TYR A 295 -5.12 12.01 -16.88
C TYR A 295 -5.87 13.34 -16.67
N GLU A 296 -7.21 13.31 -16.61
CA GLU A 296 -8.03 14.50 -16.45
C GLU A 296 -7.79 15.19 -15.11
N HIS A 297 -7.72 14.40 -14.04
CA HIS A 297 -7.60 14.87 -12.67
C HIS A 297 -6.17 14.80 -12.11
N SER A 298 -5.29 14.01 -12.72
CA SER A 298 -3.90 13.82 -12.28
C SER A 298 -2.99 13.50 -13.47
N TYR A 299 -1.76 14.01 -13.47
CA TYR A 299 -0.74 13.62 -14.45
C TYR A 299 -0.20 12.19 -14.21
N TYR A 300 -0.39 11.64 -12.99
CA TYR A 300 0.16 10.34 -12.58
C TYR A 300 -0.82 9.19 -12.66
N ILE A 301 -2.12 9.49 -12.64
CA ILE A 301 -3.20 8.52 -12.59
C ILE A 301 -4.05 8.74 -13.83
N ALA A 302 -4.11 7.74 -14.71
CA ALA A 302 -4.86 7.82 -15.96
C ALA A 302 -6.36 7.95 -15.70
N GLU A 303 -7.01 6.95 -15.14
CA GLU A 303 -8.44 7.00 -14.80
C GLU A 303 -8.59 7.20 -13.29
N PHE A 304 -8.67 8.45 -12.85
CA PHE A 304 -8.55 8.85 -11.44
C PHE A 304 -9.65 8.25 -10.56
N TRP A 305 -10.91 8.31 -10.98
CA TRP A 305 -12.05 7.78 -10.24
C TRP A 305 -12.09 6.26 -10.31
N ASN A 306 -11.79 5.64 -11.45
CA ASN A 306 -11.64 4.19 -11.57
C ASN A 306 -10.52 3.68 -10.68
N THR A 307 -9.41 4.42 -10.54
CA THR A 307 -8.29 4.06 -9.67
C THR A 307 -8.64 4.19 -8.19
N ILE A 308 -9.20 5.32 -7.76
CA ILE A 308 -9.47 5.55 -6.33
C ILE A 308 -10.66 4.74 -5.83
N SER A 309 -11.67 4.46 -6.66
CA SER A 309 -12.80 3.61 -6.30
C SER A 309 -12.40 2.19 -5.88
N ASN A 310 -11.23 1.72 -6.33
CA ASN A 310 -10.63 0.46 -5.87
C ASN A 310 -10.19 0.46 -4.40
N SER A 311 -10.11 1.62 -3.74
CA SER A 311 -9.73 1.70 -2.32
C SER A 311 -10.65 0.85 -1.43
N LEU A 312 -11.95 0.76 -1.76
CA LEU A 312 -12.88 -0.10 -1.02
C LEU A 312 -12.56 -1.59 -1.22
N PHE A 313 -12.19 -1.97 -2.44
CA PHE A 313 -11.72 -3.33 -2.76
C PHE A 313 -10.42 -3.68 -2.04
N VAL A 314 -9.50 -2.73 -1.87
CA VAL A 314 -8.23 -2.89 -1.14
C VAL A 314 -8.45 -2.96 0.37
N LEU A 315 -9.39 -2.19 0.91
CA LEU A 315 -9.71 -2.17 2.35
C LEU A 315 -10.48 -3.42 2.78
N LEU A 316 -11.31 -4.00 1.89
CA LEU A 316 -12.15 -5.17 2.18
C LEU A 316 -11.57 -6.49 1.62
N GLY A 317 -10.44 -6.46 0.90
CA GLY A 317 -9.78 -7.63 0.31
C GLY A 317 -8.46 -7.30 -0.41
N LEU A 318 -7.76 -8.31 -0.94
CA LEU A 318 -6.46 -8.12 -1.62
C LEU A 318 -6.59 -7.79 -3.13
N TYR A 319 -7.80 -7.72 -3.67
CA TYR A 319 -8.05 -7.72 -5.12
C TYR A 319 -7.93 -6.33 -5.78
N GLY A 320 -8.25 -5.26 -5.06
CA GLY A 320 -8.30 -3.91 -5.63
C GLY A 320 -6.94 -3.33 -6.03
N PHE A 321 -5.83 -3.93 -5.58
CA PHE A 321 -4.50 -3.42 -5.88
C PHE A 321 -4.15 -3.59 -7.36
N GLY A 322 -4.47 -4.75 -7.95
CA GLY A 322 -4.27 -5.01 -9.38
C GLY A 322 -5.06 -4.03 -10.25
N SER A 323 -6.35 -3.87 -9.95
CA SER A 323 -7.25 -2.92 -10.63
C SER A 323 -6.79 -1.47 -10.46
N ALA A 324 -6.42 -1.04 -9.25
CA ALA A 324 -5.89 0.32 -9.03
C ALA A 324 -4.61 0.59 -9.84
N MET A 325 -3.70 -0.38 -9.90
CA MET A 325 -2.49 -0.28 -10.73
C MET A 325 -2.83 -0.25 -12.22
N PHE A 326 -3.81 -1.03 -12.67
CA PHE A 326 -4.27 -1.02 -14.05
C PHE A 326 -4.86 0.33 -14.44
N HIS A 327 -5.88 0.82 -13.74
CA HIS A 327 -6.53 2.10 -14.04
C HIS A 327 -5.60 3.31 -13.85
N GLY A 328 -4.63 3.21 -12.94
CA GLY A 328 -3.67 4.28 -12.71
C GLY A 328 -2.65 4.44 -13.85
N THR A 329 -2.39 3.38 -14.62
CA THR A 329 -1.27 3.32 -15.57
C THR A 329 -1.69 3.03 -17.01
N LEU A 330 -2.82 2.34 -17.21
CA LEU A 330 -3.30 1.75 -18.47
C LEU A 330 -2.21 0.98 -19.23
N GLN A 331 -1.39 0.23 -18.49
CA GLN A 331 -0.39 -0.66 -19.08
C GLN A 331 -0.83 -2.11 -19.06
N HIS A 332 -0.46 -2.84 -20.11
CA HIS A 332 -0.80 -4.26 -20.26
C HIS A 332 -0.37 -5.12 -19.07
N VAL A 333 0.83 -4.89 -18.51
CA VAL A 333 1.32 -5.67 -17.36
C VAL A 333 0.37 -5.56 -16.18
N TYR A 334 -0.18 -4.37 -15.94
CA TYR A 334 -1.11 -4.15 -14.85
C TYR A 334 -2.54 -4.57 -15.20
N GLN A 335 -2.95 -4.51 -16.47
CA GLN A 335 -4.20 -5.14 -16.94
C GLN A 335 -4.19 -6.65 -16.61
N GLN A 336 -3.07 -7.32 -16.81
CA GLN A 336 -2.93 -8.73 -16.44
C GLN A 336 -2.97 -8.94 -14.92
N CYS A 337 -2.40 -8.02 -14.13
CA CYS A 337 -2.49 -8.01 -12.67
C CYS A 337 -3.90 -7.74 -12.15
N ASP A 338 -4.82 -7.24 -12.97
CA ASP A 338 -6.23 -7.05 -12.63
C ASP A 338 -7.09 -8.25 -13.04
N GLU A 339 -7.13 -8.56 -14.34
CA GLU A 339 -8.04 -9.57 -14.91
C GLU A 339 -7.67 -11.01 -14.48
N THR A 340 -6.39 -11.32 -14.31
CA THR A 340 -5.95 -12.70 -14.00
C THR A 340 -6.34 -13.11 -12.57
N PRO A 341 -6.07 -12.30 -11.52
CA PRO A 341 -6.57 -12.58 -10.17
C PRO A 341 -8.09 -12.70 -10.08
N MET A 342 -8.87 -11.99 -10.91
CA MET A 342 -10.34 -12.18 -10.94
C MET A 342 -10.71 -13.61 -11.34
N VAL A 343 -10.05 -14.21 -12.33
CA VAL A 343 -10.29 -15.60 -12.73
C VAL A 343 -9.91 -16.59 -11.63
N TRP A 344 -8.76 -16.41 -10.99
CA TRP A 344 -8.37 -17.26 -9.85
C TRP A 344 -9.38 -17.17 -8.71
N SER A 345 -9.91 -15.97 -8.46
CA SER A 345 -10.89 -15.72 -7.41
C SER A 345 -12.22 -16.40 -7.69
N ILE A 346 -12.72 -16.33 -8.93
CA ILE A 346 -13.99 -16.99 -9.27
C ILE A 346 -13.85 -18.53 -9.31
N LEU A 347 -12.68 -19.06 -9.66
CA LEU A 347 -12.39 -20.50 -9.55
C LEU A 347 -12.38 -20.97 -8.09
N ALA A 348 -11.75 -20.20 -7.19
CA ALA A 348 -11.81 -20.45 -5.75
C ALA A 348 -13.25 -20.32 -5.21
N TRP A 349 -14.00 -19.35 -5.71
CA TRP A 349 -15.42 -19.17 -5.36
C TRP A 349 -16.28 -20.37 -5.77
N ILE A 350 -16.08 -20.91 -6.98
CA ILE A 350 -16.76 -22.14 -7.42
C ILE A 350 -16.45 -23.29 -6.46
N TYR A 351 -15.19 -23.48 -6.07
CA TYR A 351 -14.84 -24.50 -5.08
C TYR A 351 -15.60 -24.30 -3.76
N ILE A 352 -15.62 -23.08 -3.23
CA ILE A 352 -16.31 -22.75 -1.96
C ILE A 352 -17.80 -23.05 -2.05
N VAL A 353 -18.45 -22.60 -3.12
CA VAL A 353 -19.89 -22.73 -3.32
C VAL A 353 -20.33 -24.19 -3.49
N TYR A 354 -19.49 -25.03 -4.10
CA TYR A 354 -19.75 -26.45 -4.32
C TYR A 354 -19.10 -27.39 -3.29
N ASN A 355 -18.50 -26.85 -2.22
CA ASN A 355 -17.68 -27.65 -1.30
C ASN A 355 -18.45 -28.83 -0.68
N ASN A 356 -19.73 -28.64 -0.35
CA ASN A 356 -20.57 -29.68 0.24
C ASN A 356 -20.82 -30.85 -0.72
N GLU A 357 -21.08 -30.56 -2.00
CA GLU A 357 -21.30 -31.59 -3.02
C GLU A 357 -20.01 -32.36 -3.28
N ILE A 358 -18.88 -31.64 -3.31
CA ILE A 358 -17.55 -32.23 -3.50
C ILE A 358 -17.21 -33.20 -2.36
N GLU A 359 -17.58 -32.87 -1.12
CA GLU A 359 -17.41 -33.74 0.05
C GLU A 359 -18.28 -35.00 0.00
N GLN A 360 -19.41 -34.97 -0.72
CA GLN A 360 -20.33 -36.11 -0.86
C GLN A 360 -19.97 -37.06 -2.02
N ILE A 361 -18.99 -36.72 -2.86
CA ILE A 361 -18.54 -37.59 -3.94
C ILE A 361 -17.92 -38.86 -3.34
N PRO A 362 -18.34 -40.08 -3.76
CA PRO A 362 -17.83 -41.34 -3.21
C PRO A 362 -16.45 -41.71 -3.78
N ILE A 363 -15.54 -40.74 -3.87
CA ILE A 363 -14.17 -40.88 -4.35
C ILE A 363 -13.23 -40.36 -3.27
N LYS A 364 -12.26 -41.19 -2.87
CA LYS A 364 -11.22 -40.78 -1.92
C LYS A 364 -10.43 -39.61 -2.50
N HIS A 365 -10.25 -38.54 -1.72
CA HIS A 365 -9.58 -37.30 -2.14
C HIS A 365 -10.27 -36.50 -3.26
N ALA A 366 -11.60 -36.63 -3.44
CA ALA A 366 -12.37 -35.86 -4.42
C ALA A 366 -12.10 -34.34 -4.37
N SER A 367 -12.05 -33.74 -3.17
CA SER A 367 -11.70 -32.33 -2.97
C SER A 367 -10.34 -31.97 -3.56
N SER A 368 -9.31 -32.77 -3.34
CA SER A 368 -7.98 -32.55 -3.89
C SER A 368 -7.96 -32.62 -5.42
N TYR A 369 -8.73 -33.53 -6.02
CA TYR A 369 -8.86 -33.61 -7.48
C TYR A 369 -9.57 -32.41 -8.07
N VAL A 370 -10.62 -31.91 -7.42
CA VAL A 370 -11.33 -30.70 -7.88
C VAL A 370 -10.44 -29.47 -7.76
N ILE A 371 -9.70 -29.33 -6.64
CA ILE A 371 -8.72 -28.24 -6.49
C ILE A 371 -7.65 -28.31 -7.59
N ALA A 372 -7.10 -29.49 -7.87
CA ALA A 372 -6.11 -29.67 -8.93
C ALA A 372 -6.70 -29.31 -10.31
N PHE A 373 -7.92 -29.74 -10.61
CA PHE A 373 -8.62 -29.43 -11.86
C PHE A 373 -8.83 -27.91 -12.03
N LEU A 374 -9.36 -27.23 -11.02
CA LEU A 374 -9.56 -25.78 -11.05
C LEU A 374 -8.22 -25.02 -11.14
N THR A 375 -7.18 -25.52 -10.50
CA THR A 375 -5.82 -24.97 -10.58
C THR A 375 -5.26 -25.10 -12.00
N ILE A 376 -5.43 -26.25 -12.66
CA ILE A 376 -5.02 -26.45 -14.05
C ILE A 376 -5.74 -25.47 -14.98
N ILE A 377 -7.05 -25.27 -14.80
CA ILE A 377 -7.81 -24.26 -15.55
C ILE A 377 -7.22 -22.86 -15.34
N GLY A 378 -6.96 -22.48 -14.08
CA GLY A 378 -6.36 -21.18 -13.75
C GLY A 378 -4.98 -20.97 -14.37
N VAL A 379 -4.11 -22.00 -14.36
CA VAL A 379 -2.79 -21.96 -14.99
C VAL A 379 -2.90 -21.82 -16.51
N ILE A 380 -3.74 -22.64 -17.15
CA ILE A 380 -3.97 -22.56 -18.61
C ILE A 380 -4.47 -21.16 -18.98
N PHE A 381 -5.47 -20.64 -18.27
CA PHE A 381 -5.96 -19.29 -18.50
C PHE A 381 -4.84 -18.26 -18.35
N THR A 382 -4.06 -18.33 -17.27
CA THR A 382 -2.96 -17.38 -17.00
C THR A 382 -1.92 -17.37 -18.12
N VAL A 383 -1.49 -18.54 -18.58
CA VAL A 383 -0.48 -18.68 -19.65
C VAL A 383 -1.04 -18.18 -20.98
N VAL A 384 -2.25 -18.61 -21.35
CA VAL A 384 -2.88 -18.22 -22.62
C VAL A 384 -3.16 -16.72 -22.63
N HIS A 385 -3.62 -16.16 -21.50
CA HIS A 385 -3.88 -14.73 -21.35
C HIS A 385 -2.60 -13.89 -21.49
N ALA A 386 -1.49 -14.34 -20.88
CA ALA A 386 -0.18 -13.68 -20.98
C ALA A 386 0.35 -13.63 -22.43
N ILE A 387 0.07 -14.67 -23.22
CA ILE A 387 0.59 -14.81 -24.59
C ILE A 387 -0.30 -14.07 -25.60
N TYR A 388 -1.61 -14.30 -25.58
CA TYR A 388 -2.51 -13.92 -26.67
C TYR A 388 -3.36 -12.68 -26.40
N ARG A 389 -3.43 -12.19 -25.16
CA ARG A 389 -4.02 -10.88 -24.79
C ARG A 389 -5.46 -10.69 -25.31
N PHE A 390 -6.45 -11.16 -24.55
CA PHE A 390 -7.84 -11.22 -25.01
C PHE A 390 -8.86 -10.73 -23.97
N THR A 391 -9.25 -9.46 -23.99
CA THR A 391 -10.27 -8.97 -23.04
C THR A 391 -11.63 -9.64 -23.22
N THR A 392 -12.10 -9.85 -24.47
CA THR A 392 -13.43 -10.45 -24.70
C THR A 392 -13.52 -11.90 -24.22
N VAL A 393 -12.48 -12.70 -24.46
CA VAL A 393 -12.47 -14.10 -24.03
C VAL A 393 -12.38 -14.18 -22.50
N PHE A 394 -11.63 -13.27 -21.85
CA PHE A 394 -11.67 -13.12 -20.39
C PHE A 394 -13.09 -12.82 -19.88
N GLN A 395 -13.77 -11.80 -20.44
CA GLN A 395 -15.12 -11.41 -20.01
C GLN A 395 -16.13 -12.55 -20.15
N VAL A 396 -16.13 -13.24 -21.28
CA VAL A 396 -17.02 -14.39 -21.52
C VAL A 396 -16.71 -15.54 -20.56
N PHE A 397 -15.43 -15.88 -20.40
CA PHE A 397 -15.01 -16.96 -19.51
C PHE A 397 -15.37 -16.67 -18.05
N PHE A 398 -15.08 -15.46 -17.57
CA PHE A 398 -15.43 -15.01 -16.23
C PHE A 398 -16.96 -15.01 -16.03
N GLY A 399 -17.73 -14.54 -17.02
CA GLY A 399 -19.18 -14.53 -16.98
C GLY A 399 -19.79 -15.93 -16.86
N ILE A 400 -19.27 -16.92 -17.61
CA ILE A 400 -19.71 -18.32 -17.52
C ILE A 400 -19.47 -18.87 -16.10
N LEU A 401 -18.27 -18.65 -15.54
CA LEU A 401 -17.93 -19.10 -14.18
C LEU A 401 -18.80 -18.43 -13.11
N ALA A 402 -19.09 -17.14 -13.28
CA ALA A 402 -19.98 -16.39 -12.39
C ALA A 402 -21.41 -16.94 -12.40
N VAL A 403 -21.97 -17.25 -13.58
CA VAL A 403 -23.32 -17.85 -13.70
C VAL A 403 -23.37 -19.24 -13.04
N LEU A 404 -22.34 -20.07 -13.23
CA LEU A 404 -22.25 -21.37 -12.58
C LEU A 404 -22.26 -21.24 -11.05
N GLY A 405 -21.47 -20.32 -10.50
CA GLY A 405 -21.47 -20.05 -9.06
C GLY A 405 -22.81 -19.50 -8.54
N ALA A 406 -23.44 -18.60 -9.29
CA ALA A 406 -24.71 -17.97 -8.92
C ALA A 406 -25.87 -18.98 -8.82
N GLY A 407 -25.92 -19.97 -9.71
CA GLY A 407 -26.94 -21.01 -9.69
C GLY A 407 -26.94 -21.79 -8.38
N ARG A 408 -25.76 -22.21 -7.90
CA ARG A 408 -25.64 -22.93 -6.62
C ARG A 408 -25.85 -22.01 -5.42
N LEU A 409 -25.39 -20.76 -5.48
CA LEU A 409 -25.65 -19.78 -4.42
C LEU A 409 -27.16 -19.56 -4.17
N CYS A 410 -27.98 -19.55 -5.23
CA CYS A 410 -29.44 -19.42 -5.09
C CYS A 410 -30.06 -20.60 -4.32
N MET A 411 -29.51 -21.81 -4.46
CA MET A 411 -29.96 -22.97 -3.68
C MET A 411 -29.59 -22.81 -2.20
N HIS A 412 -28.35 -22.42 -1.88
CA HIS A 412 -27.94 -22.13 -0.50
C HIS A 412 -28.81 -21.05 0.15
N TYR A 413 -29.16 -20.00 -0.60
CA TYR A 413 -30.08 -18.96 -0.14
C TYR A 413 -31.49 -19.48 0.18
N ALA A 414 -31.99 -20.45 -0.60
CA ALA A 414 -33.30 -21.07 -0.36
C ALA A 414 -33.31 -21.94 0.92
N GLU A 415 -32.17 -22.58 1.23
CA GLU A 415 -31.99 -23.44 2.40
C GLU A 415 -31.86 -22.64 3.70
N VAL A 416 -31.21 -21.48 3.67
CA VAL A 416 -30.98 -20.64 4.86
C VAL A 416 -32.26 -19.92 5.33
N LYS A 417 -32.55 -20.06 6.63
CA LYS A 417 -33.72 -19.44 7.29
C LYS A 417 -33.40 -18.16 8.07
N ASP A 418 -32.15 -17.93 8.46
CA ASP A 418 -31.78 -16.74 9.23
C ASP A 418 -31.99 -15.46 8.39
N PRO A 419 -32.85 -14.52 8.82
CA PRO A 419 -33.12 -13.29 8.10
C PRO A 419 -31.89 -12.39 7.93
N ARG A 420 -30.92 -12.42 8.86
CA ARG A 420 -29.67 -11.65 8.73
C ARG A 420 -28.77 -12.25 7.66
N ALA A 421 -28.62 -13.57 7.62
CA ALA A 421 -27.85 -14.26 6.58
C ALA A 421 -28.46 -14.04 5.20
N ARG A 422 -29.80 -14.08 5.11
CA ARG A 422 -30.52 -13.73 3.87
C ARG A 422 -30.35 -12.27 3.48
N ALA A 423 -30.18 -11.35 4.42
CA ALA A 423 -29.89 -9.94 4.11
C ALA A 423 -28.49 -9.79 3.49
N VAL A 424 -27.47 -10.46 4.04
CA VAL A 424 -26.11 -10.49 3.47
C VAL A 424 -26.12 -11.04 2.05
N ALA A 425 -26.79 -12.18 1.82
CA ALA A 425 -26.92 -12.77 0.49
C ALA A 425 -27.65 -11.85 -0.51
N ARG A 426 -28.74 -11.17 -0.08
CA ARG A 426 -29.42 -10.18 -0.92
C ARG A 426 -28.50 -9.01 -1.25
N SER A 427 -27.72 -8.52 -0.29
CA SER A 427 -26.74 -7.45 -0.53
C SER A 427 -25.68 -7.87 -1.55
N TYR A 428 -25.16 -9.10 -1.46
CA TYR A 428 -24.25 -9.67 -2.46
C TYR A 428 -24.87 -9.63 -3.87
N VAL A 429 -26.08 -10.19 -4.04
CA VAL A 429 -26.73 -10.29 -5.35
C VAL A 429 -27.08 -8.90 -5.89
N THR A 430 -27.72 -8.05 -5.08
CA THR A 430 -28.15 -6.72 -5.50
C THR A 430 -26.96 -5.84 -5.88
N SER A 431 -25.88 -5.85 -5.09
CA SER A 431 -24.68 -5.08 -5.41
C SER A 431 -24.02 -5.60 -6.70
N SER A 432 -23.95 -6.92 -6.89
CA SER A 432 -23.41 -7.50 -8.13
C SER A 432 -24.21 -7.08 -9.37
N LEU A 433 -25.54 -7.07 -9.28
CA LEU A 433 -26.41 -6.67 -10.39
C LEU A 433 -26.32 -5.17 -10.69
N ILE A 434 -26.35 -4.33 -9.66
CA ILE A 434 -26.20 -2.87 -9.82
C ILE A 434 -24.84 -2.56 -10.44
N GLY A 435 -23.78 -3.18 -9.93
CA GLY A 435 -22.46 -3.09 -10.52
C GLY A 435 -22.50 -3.46 -12.01
N PHE A 436 -23.07 -4.62 -12.35
CA PHE A 436 -23.04 -5.10 -13.74
C PHE A 436 -23.77 -4.16 -14.70
N VAL A 437 -24.84 -3.51 -14.24
CA VAL A 437 -25.52 -2.45 -15.01
C VAL A 437 -24.60 -1.26 -15.27
N PHE A 438 -23.86 -0.80 -14.25
CA PHE A 438 -22.88 0.28 -14.42
C PHE A 438 -21.73 -0.12 -15.34
N TRP A 439 -21.27 -1.37 -15.28
CA TRP A 439 -20.28 -1.92 -16.19
C TRP A 439 -20.78 -1.94 -17.64
N ILE A 440 -22.01 -2.41 -17.89
CA ILE A 440 -22.65 -2.39 -19.23
C ILE A 440 -22.75 -0.97 -19.76
N MET A 441 -23.21 -0.04 -18.90
CA MET A 441 -23.37 1.36 -19.26
C MET A 441 -22.06 1.95 -19.76
N ASP A 442 -20.97 1.77 -19.02
CA ASP A 442 -19.66 2.29 -19.40
C ASP A 442 -19.11 1.55 -20.62
N TYR A 443 -19.15 0.21 -20.64
CA TYR A 443 -18.54 -0.57 -21.70
C TYR A 443 -19.23 -0.40 -23.07
N HIS A 444 -20.56 -0.48 -23.12
CA HIS A 444 -21.31 -0.46 -24.38
C HIS A 444 -21.79 0.93 -24.80
N TYR A 445 -22.05 1.81 -23.84
CA TYR A 445 -22.65 3.13 -24.10
C TYR A 445 -21.67 4.28 -23.90
N CYS A 446 -20.37 4.00 -23.92
CA CYS A 446 -19.31 4.99 -23.69
C CYS A 446 -19.45 6.28 -24.51
N HIS A 447 -19.81 6.15 -25.78
CA HIS A 447 -20.01 7.29 -26.69
C HIS A 447 -21.13 8.24 -26.22
N ILE A 448 -22.15 7.70 -25.56
CA ILE A 448 -23.25 8.48 -24.96
C ILE A 448 -22.80 9.04 -23.61
N VAL A 449 -22.19 8.21 -22.77
CA VAL A 449 -21.76 8.55 -21.41
C VAL A 449 -20.75 9.71 -21.42
N ARG A 450 -19.78 9.71 -22.34
CA ARG A 450 -18.82 10.82 -22.54
C ARG A 450 -19.48 12.11 -23.04
N GLY A 451 -20.65 12.03 -23.67
CA GLY A 451 -21.40 13.17 -24.17
C GLY A 451 -22.28 13.86 -23.11
N LEU A 452 -22.40 13.29 -21.91
CA LEU A 452 -23.18 13.88 -20.83
C LEU A 452 -22.45 15.08 -20.21
N PRO A 453 -23.19 16.08 -19.68
CA PRO A 453 -22.58 17.24 -19.00
C PRO A 453 -21.68 16.87 -17.81
N VAL A 454 -21.94 15.72 -17.19
CA VAL A 454 -21.13 15.12 -16.12
C VAL A 454 -21.03 13.63 -16.43
N ASN A 455 -19.80 13.12 -16.56
CA ASN A 455 -19.57 11.69 -16.70
C ASN A 455 -19.91 11.01 -15.36
N PRO A 456 -20.90 10.09 -15.31
CA PRO A 456 -21.28 9.38 -14.09
C PRO A 456 -20.19 8.45 -13.54
N GLN A 457 -19.13 8.17 -14.31
CA GLN A 457 -18.05 7.24 -13.98
C GLN A 457 -18.59 5.84 -13.69
N GLY A 458 -19.27 5.25 -14.68
CA GLY A 458 -19.94 3.95 -14.51
C GLY A 458 -18.99 2.86 -14.00
N HIS A 459 -17.80 2.77 -14.57
CA HIS A 459 -16.83 1.76 -14.16
C HIS A 459 -16.30 1.97 -12.73
N ALA A 460 -16.20 3.22 -12.25
CA ALA A 460 -15.86 3.48 -10.85
C ALA A 460 -16.96 2.99 -9.89
N TRP A 461 -18.23 3.15 -10.25
CA TRP A 461 -19.35 2.58 -9.47
C TRP A 461 -19.36 1.06 -9.50
N TRP A 462 -19.01 0.45 -10.64
CA TRP A 462 -18.78 -1.00 -10.72
C TRP A 462 -17.80 -1.45 -9.63
N HIS A 463 -16.67 -0.76 -9.45
CA HIS A 463 -15.72 -1.11 -8.40
C HIS A 463 -16.32 -1.04 -7.00
N VAL A 464 -17.05 0.03 -6.68
CA VAL A 464 -17.68 0.17 -5.36
C VAL A 464 -18.66 -0.97 -5.08
N PHE A 465 -19.55 -1.26 -6.02
CA PHE A 465 -20.58 -2.30 -5.84
C PHE A 465 -20.00 -3.71 -5.86
N MET A 466 -18.99 -3.98 -6.69
CA MET A 466 -18.31 -5.27 -6.67
C MET A 466 -17.44 -5.45 -5.44
N GLY A 467 -16.90 -4.38 -4.85
CA GLY A 467 -16.21 -4.43 -3.56
C GLY A 467 -17.16 -4.87 -2.43
N ILE A 468 -18.35 -4.29 -2.38
CA ILE A 468 -19.41 -4.71 -1.43
C ILE A 468 -19.81 -6.16 -1.65
N SER A 469 -20.01 -6.55 -2.92
CA SER A 469 -20.35 -7.93 -3.28
C SER A 469 -19.26 -8.92 -2.85
N THR A 470 -18.01 -8.71 -3.26
CA THR A 470 -16.89 -9.61 -2.95
C THR A 470 -16.60 -9.72 -1.46
N TYR A 471 -17.04 -8.76 -0.64
CA TYR A 471 -17.05 -8.89 0.82
C TYR A 471 -18.22 -9.74 1.34
N HIS A 472 -19.47 -9.43 0.96
CA HIS A 472 -20.65 -10.12 1.48
C HIS A 472 -20.80 -11.57 1.03
N GLY A 473 -20.33 -11.93 -0.17
CA GLY A 473 -20.38 -13.30 -0.68
C GLY A 473 -19.70 -14.31 0.26
N PRO A 474 -18.39 -14.15 0.54
CA PRO A 474 -17.66 -14.98 1.50
C PRO A 474 -18.31 -15.04 2.89
N ILE A 475 -18.79 -13.92 3.43
CA ILE A 475 -19.48 -13.90 4.74
C ILE A 475 -20.71 -14.81 4.74
N PHE A 476 -21.53 -14.74 3.68
CA PHE A 476 -22.68 -15.63 3.54
C PHE A 476 -22.27 -17.10 3.42
N MET A 477 -21.25 -17.41 2.62
CA MET A 477 -20.79 -18.80 2.46
C MET A 477 -20.12 -19.36 3.72
N GLN A 478 -19.44 -18.54 4.50
CA GLN A 478 -18.93 -18.94 5.81
C GLN A 478 -20.08 -19.27 6.78
N TYR A 479 -21.14 -18.45 6.79
CA TYR A 479 -22.35 -18.74 7.56
C TYR A 479 -22.96 -20.08 7.16
N VAL A 480 -23.20 -20.29 5.85
CA VAL A 480 -23.74 -21.55 5.30
C VAL A 480 -22.89 -22.74 5.72
N ARG A 481 -21.56 -22.62 5.63
CA ARG A 481 -20.64 -23.70 6.03
C ARG A 481 -20.72 -24.00 7.52
N MET A 482 -20.83 -22.99 8.38
CA MET A 482 -20.97 -23.22 9.83
C MET A 482 -22.30 -23.92 10.16
N GLU A 483 -23.39 -23.58 9.47
CA GLU A 483 -24.68 -24.24 9.59
C GLU A 483 -24.60 -25.71 9.14
N GLN A 484 -23.96 -25.99 8.01
CA GLN A 484 -23.70 -27.36 7.51
C GLN A 484 -22.87 -28.20 8.50
N LEU A 485 -21.90 -27.58 9.16
CA LEU A 485 -21.09 -28.19 10.22
C LEU A 485 -21.82 -28.31 11.57
N LYS A 486 -23.11 -27.96 11.62
CA LYS A 486 -23.96 -27.95 12.82
C LYS A 486 -23.39 -27.09 13.97
N LYS A 487 -22.62 -26.05 13.63
CA LYS A 487 -22.11 -25.08 14.60
C LYS A 487 -23.11 -23.94 14.78
N LYS A 488 -23.22 -23.44 16.00
CA LYS A 488 -24.06 -22.26 16.27
C LYS A 488 -23.34 -21.01 15.78
N VAL A 489 -23.91 -20.34 14.79
CA VAL A 489 -23.33 -19.17 14.14
C VAL A 489 -24.33 -18.01 14.13
N ARG A 490 -23.83 -16.77 14.21
CA ARG A 490 -24.63 -15.55 14.08
C ARG A 490 -23.89 -14.51 13.27
N ILE A 491 -24.64 -13.67 12.56
CA ILE A 491 -24.08 -12.47 11.90
C ILE A 491 -24.11 -11.29 12.87
N TYR A 492 -22.95 -10.68 13.01
CA TYR A 492 -22.67 -9.59 13.93
C TYR A 492 -22.20 -8.34 13.16
N ASP A 493 -22.72 -7.18 13.52
CA ASP A 493 -22.30 -5.90 12.98
C ASP A 493 -21.12 -5.38 13.81
N THR A 494 -19.97 -5.15 13.18
CA THR A 494 -18.80 -4.56 13.84
C THR A 494 -19.05 -3.10 14.21
N CYS A 495 -18.21 -2.52 15.07
CA CYS A 495 -18.28 -1.11 15.46
C CYS A 495 -18.16 -0.13 14.28
N VAL A 496 -17.64 -0.59 13.14
CA VAL A 496 -17.51 0.19 11.90
C VAL A 496 -18.65 -0.09 10.90
N GLY A 497 -19.70 -0.82 11.30
CA GLY A 497 -20.86 -1.10 10.45
C GLY A 497 -20.64 -2.20 9.40
N ILE A 498 -19.54 -2.94 9.50
CA ILE A 498 -19.21 -4.06 8.60
C ILE A 498 -19.73 -5.37 9.21
N GLN A 499 -20.37 -6.22 8.41
CA GLN A 499 -20.96 -7.48 8.85
C GLN A 499 -19.97 -8.65 8.85
N THR A 500 -19.86 -9.36 9.97
CA THR A 500 -19.02 -10.56 10.12
C THR A 500 -19.78 -11.71 10.77
N ILE A 501 -19.22 -12.92 10.77
CA ILE A 501 -19.78 -14.07 11.49
C ILE A 501 -19.08 -14.28 12.84
N VAL A 502 -19.85 -14.71 13.84
CA VAL A 502 -19.35 -15.17 15.13
C VAL A 502 -19.88 -16.58 15.39
N VAL A 503 -18.98 -17.50 15.72
CA VAL A 503 -19.32 -18.87 16.13
C VAL A 503 -19.42 -18.90 17.65
N GLU A 504 -20.57 -19.34 18.17
CA GLU A 504 -20.77 -19.47 19.62
C GLU A 504 -20.23 -20.83 20.09
N ASP A 505 -19.13 -20.82 20.84
CA ASP A 505 -18.58 -22.02 21.48
C ASP A 505 -19.49 -22.48 22.63
N ASN A 506 -20.17 -23.62 22.44
CA ASN A 506 -20.82 -24.37 23.51
C ASN A 506 -20.25 -25.79 23.52
N GLY A 507 -19.10 -25.97 24.17
CA GLY A 507 -18.51 -27.28 24.49
C GLY A 507 -18.11 -27.33 25.98
N PRO A 508 -18.29 -28.45 26.70
CA PRO A 508 -17.95 -28.55 28.13
C PRO A 508 -16.45 -28.48 28.45
N ASP A 509 -15.57 -28.63 27.46
CA ASP A 509 -14.11 -28.77 27.64
C ASP A 509 -13.30 -27.72 26.85
N SER A 510 -13.50 -26.43 27.13
CA SER A 510 -12.54 -25.39 26.71
C SER A 510 -12.49 -24.23 27.73
N PRO A 511 -11.32 -23.57 27.91
CA PRO A 511 -11.00 -22.84 29.13
C PRO A 511 -11.88 -21.61 29.31
N LYS A 512 -12.31 -21.40 30.56
CA LYS A 512 -13.14 -20.28 31.01
C LYS A 512 -12.63 -18.96 30.43
N LYS A 513 -13.54 -18.20 29.80
CA LYS A 513 -13.35 -16.80 29.40
C LYS A 513 -12.61 -16.03 30.51
N PRO A 514 -11.61 -15.20 30.19
CA PRO A 514 -11.12 -14.23 31.15
C PRO A 514 -12.28 -13.33 31.56
N LYS A 515 -12.45 -13.13 32.87
CA LYS A 515 -13.36 -12.10 33.38
C LYS A 515 -12.92 -10.76 32.80
N GLN A 516 -13.89 -9.99 32.33
CA GLN A 516 -13.72 -8.59 31.96
C GLN A 516 -12.99 -7.86 33.09
N LEU A 517 -11.91 -7.17 32.73
CA LEU A 517 -11.27 -6.07 33.45
C LEU A 517 -11.35 -4.86 32.54
#